data_AF-A0A4R4G4N1-F1
#
_entry.id   AF-A0A4R4G4N1-F1
#
_cell.length_a   1.000
_cell.length_b   1.000
_cell.length_c   1.000
_cell.angle_alpha   90.00
_cell.angle_beta   90.00
_cell.angle_gamma   90.00
#
_symmetry.space_group_name_H-M   'P 1'
#
loop_
_entity.id
_entity.type
_entity.pdbx_description
1 polymer ?
#
loop_
_entity_poly.entity_id
_entity_poly.type
_entity_poly.pdbx_seq_one_letter_code
_entity_poly.pdbx_strand_id
1 'polypeptide(L)'
;MIIVAPVRYNCVIVDYEWLKAPLKMAKLLLFFFPMIVFAAGDLYTQGKKLYFSKGCNGCHGISAAGSAQYPALAYRRKAFLSHKLKEYRAKKGSTQLSQMMIPFAMGLSDREIDALTTFLGEYREGKSTYSPDMSNRGDGGS
;
A
#
# COMPACT_ATOMS: atom_id res chain seq x y z
N MET A 1 77.61 -23.40 25.57
CA MET A 1 76.14 -23.52 25.49
C MET A 1 75.60 -22.14 25.15
N ILE A 2 74.99 -22.03 23.96
CA ILE A 2 74.12 -20.96 23.44
C ILE A 2 74.73 -19.55 23.20
N ILE A 3 74.89 -19.30 21.90
CA ILE A 3 75.07 -18.05 21.16
C ILE A 3 73.72 -17.31 21.10
N VAL A 4 73.63 -15.99 21.31
CA VAL A 4 72.74 -15.08 20.53
C VAL A 4 73.28 -13.64 20.56
N ALA A 5 73.41 -13.05 19.37
CA ALA A 5 73.88 -11.70 19.06
C ALA A 5 72.82 -10.58 19.33
N PRO A 6 73.23 -9.30 19.42
CA PRO A 6 72.30 -8.17 19.49
C PRO A 6 71.63 -7.90 18.14
N VAL A 7 70.30 -7.91 18.10
CA VAL A 7 69.52 -7.61 16.90
C VAL A 7 69.43 -6.10 16.69
N ARG A 8 69.90 -5.64 15.52
CA ARG A 8 69.61 -4.30 15.00
C ARG A 8 68.24 -4.33 14.34
N TYR A 9 67.34 -3.44 14.76
CA TYR A 9 66.13 -3.14 13.99
C TYR A 9 66.28 -1.79 13.30
N ASN A 10 66.17 -1.90 11.98
CA ASN A 10 66.37 -0.90 10.95
C ASN A 10 65.23 0.14 11.01
N CYS A 11 65.58 1.42 10.92
CA CYS A 11 64.63 2.52 10.72
C CYS A 11 63.95 2.34 9.36
N VAL A 12 62.68 1.93 9.35
CA VAL A 12 61.85 1.99 8.13
C VAL A 12 61.14 3.34 8.16
N ILE A 13 61.66 4.24 7.33
CA ILE A 13 60.99 5.47 6.90
C ILE A 13 59.66 5.04 6.30
N VAL A 14 58.54 5.40 6.94
CA VAL A 14 57.20 5.17 6.39
C VAL A 14 56.87 6.37 5.51
N ASP A 15 57.00 6.20 4.19
CA ASP A 15 56.62 7.19 3.19
C ASP A 15 55.14 7.59 3.36
N TYR A 16 54.91 8.81 3.82
CA TYR A 16 53.59 9.41 4.07
C TYR A 16 52.96 10.03 2.80
N GLU A 17 53.30 9.51 1.62
CA GLU A 17 52.82 10.01 0.33
C GLU A 17 51.37 9.59 -0.01
N TRP A 18 50.72 8.82 0.87
CA TRP A 18 49.31 8.41 0.79
C TRP A 18 48.32 9.38 1.47
N LEU A 19 48.78 10.45 2.13
CA LEU A 19 47.92 11.35 2.93
C LEU A 19 47.26 12.52 2.15
N LYS A 20 47.29 12.53 0.81
CA LYS A 20 46.84 13.67 -0.02
C LYS A 20 45.66 13.39 -0.97
N ALA A 21 44.76 12.46 -0.65
CA ALA A 21 43.53 12.34 -1.45
C ALA A 21 42.26 11.91 -0.68
N PRO A 22 41.62 12.80 0.13
CA PRO A 22 40.26 12.54 0.62
C PRO A 22 39.23 13.62 0.24
N LEU A 23 39.35 14.30 -0.91
CA LEU A 23 38.42 15.40 -1.26
C LEU A 23 37.74 15.31 -2.65
N LYS A 24 38.25 14.54 -3.61
CA LYS A 24 37.62 14.43 -4.94
C LYS A 24 36.54 13.34 -5.04
N MET A 25 36.56 12.36 -4.14
CA MET A 25 35.66 11.18 -4.22
C MET A 25 34.29 11.41 -3.56
N ALA A 26 34.18 12.40 -2.67
CA ALA A 26 32.91 12.75 -2.01
C ALA A 26 31.91 13.46 -2.95
N LYS A 27 32.39 14.07 -4.04
CA LYS A 27 31.53 14.78 -5.00
C LYS A 27 30.77 13.85 -5.95
N LEU A 28 31.24 12.61 -6.10
CA LEU A 28 30.58 11.60 -6.94
C LEU A 28 29.45 10.86 -6.20
N LEU A 29 29.55 10.73 -4.87
CA LEU A 29 28.51 10.16 -4.02
C LEU A 29 27.31 11.11 -3.81
N LEU A 30 27.48 12.41 -3.99
CA LEU A 30 26.40 13.40 -3.93
C LEU A 30 25.62 13.56 -5.25
N PHE A 31 26.07 12.98 -6.37
CA PHE A 31 25.42 13.11 -7.68
C PHE A 31 24.48 11.94 -8.04
N PHE A 32 24.55 10.82 -7.32
CA PHE A 32 23.71 9.63 -7.54
C PHE A 32 22.66 9.40 -6.44
N PHE A 33 22.51 10.32 -5.48
CA PHE A 33 21.64 10.12 -4.33
C PHE A 33 20.15 10.54 -4.48
N PRO A 34 19.67 11.34 -5.47
CA PRO A 34 18.27 11.75 -5.45
C PRO A 34 17.32 10.87 -6.28
N MET A 35 17.67 9.64 -6.67
CA MET A 35 16.79 8.78 -7.49
C MET A 35 15.92 7.77 -6.70
N ILE A 36 16.03 7.71 -5.36
CA ILE A 36 15.35 6.69 -4.54
C ILE A 36 13.96 7.15 -4.04
N VAL A 37 13.40 8.25 -4.55
CA VAL A 37 12.01 8.64 -4.21
C VAL A 37 11.03 7.84 -5.07
N PHE A 38 11.00 6.52 -4.89
CA PHE A 38 10.05 5.62 -5.56
C PHE A 38 8.67 5.69 -4.87
N ALA A 39 7.75 6.39 -5.55
CA ALA A 39 6.29 6.35 -5.50
C ALA A 39 5.65 5.43 -4.44
N ALA A 40 5.30 5.99 -3.27
CA ALA A 40 4.22 5.46 -2.46
C ALA A 40 2.89 5.72 -3.20
N GLY A 41 2.35 4.71 -3.88
CA GLY A 41 1.05 4.83 -4.55
C GLY A 41 -0.06 5.18 -3.55
N ASP A 42 -1.02 5.99 -3.99
CA ASP A 42 -2.18 6.39 -3.18
C ASP A 42 -3.03 5.18 -2.78
N LEU A 43 -3.31 5.04 -1.48
CA LEU A 43 -4.13 3.95 -0.92
C LEU A 43 -5.57 4.01 -1.40
N TYR A 44 -6.12 5.22 -1.60
CA TYR A 44 -7.48 5.40 -2.11
C TYR A 44 -7.58 4.82 -3.53
N THR A 45 -6.65 5.18 -4.41
CA THR A 45 -6.62 4.69 -5.80
C THR A 45 -6.39 3.17 -5.87
N GLN A 46 -5.51 2.62 -5.04
CA GLN A 46 -5.34 1.17 -4.89
C GLN A 46 -6.63 0.48 -4.42
N GLY A 47 -7.28 1.04 -3.40
CA GLY A 47 -8.55 0.54 -2.87
C GLY A 47 -9.67 0.56 -3.90
N LYS A 48 -9.78 1.65 -4.69
CA LYS A 48 -10.73 1.76 -5.81
C LYS A 48 -10.49 0.65 -6.83
N LYS A 49 -9.24 0.45 -7.26
CA LYS A 49 -8.88 -0.62 -8.22
C LYS A 49 -9.24 -2.00 -7.67
N LEU A 50 -8.93 -2.27 -6.40
CA LEU A 50 -9.25 -3.54 -5.73
C LEU A 50 -10.75 -3.79 -5.65
N TYR A 51 -11.54 -2.75 -5.36
CA TYR A 51 -12.99 -2.84 -5.25
C TYR A 51 -13.63 -3.38 -6.55
N PHE A 52 -13.13 -2.94 -7.70
CA PHE A 52 -13.58 -3.43 -9.00
C PHE A 52 -12.94 -4.76 -9.39
N SER A 53 -11.62 -4.93 -9.19
CA SER A 53 -10.93 -6.15 -9.63
C SER A 53 -11.29 -7.40 -8.82
N LYS A 54 -11.69 -7.24 -7.56
CA LYS A 54 -12.15 -8.33 -6.68
C LYS A 54 -13.68 -8.55 -6.76
N GLY A 55 -14.38 -7.81 -7.63
CA GLY A 55 -15.82 -7.98 -7.86
C GLY A 55 -16.73 -7.48 -6.73
N CYS A 56 -16.23 -6.63 -5.82
CA CYS A 56 -17.03 -6.11 -4.70
C CYS A 56 -18.26 -5.31 -5.18
N ASN A 57 -18.09 -4.60 -6.29
CA ASN A 57 -19.12 -3.83 -6.97
C ASN A 57 -20.31 -4.68 -7.47
N GLY A 58 -20.13 -5.98 -7.69
CA GLY A 58 -21.18 -6.86 -8.19
C GLY A 58 -22.37 -6.99 -7.23
N CYS A 59 -22.10 -6.96 -5.92
CA CYS A 59 -23.13 -7.02 -4.89
C CYS A 59 -23.35 -5.67 -4.20
N HIS A 60 -22.29 -4.92 -3.94
CA HIS A 60 -22.38 -3.64 -3.23
C HIS A 60 -22.60 -2.43 -4.14
N GLY A 61 -22.73 -2.66 -5.45
CA GLY A 61 -22.97 -1.64 -6.46
C GLY A 61 -21.71 -0.89 -6.89
N ILE A 62 -21.76 -0.27 -8.07
CA ILE A 62 -20.65 0.53 -8.63
C ILE A 62 -20.30 1.69 -7.68
N SER A 63 -21.31 2.29 -7.06
CA SER A 63 -21.14 3.41 -6.14
C SER A 63 -20.92 3.00 -4.68
N ALA A 64 -20.75 1.70 -4.39
CA ALA A 64 -20.70 1.17 -3.03
C ALA A 64 -21.93 1.56 -2.16
N ALA A 65 -23.04 1.94 -2.79
CA ALA A 65 -24.28 2.33 -2.14
C ALA A 65 -25.10 1.14 -1.63
N GLY A 66 -24.75 -0.09 -2.02
CA GLY A 66 -25.50 -1.29 -1.68
C GLY A 66 -26.81 -1.40 -2.46
N SER A 67 -27.65 -2.34 -2.02
CA SER A 67 -28.99 -2.64 -2.52
C SER A 67 -29.92 -3.03 -1.36
N ALA A 68 -31.15 -3.44 -1.66
CA ALA A 68 -32.06 -3.97 -0.64
C ALA A 68 -31.51 -5.22 0.09
N GLN A 69 -30.65 -5.99 -0.58
CA GLN A 69 -30.10 -7.25 -0.07
C GLN A 69 -28.66 -7.09 0.45
N TYR A 70 -27.89 -6.16 -0.12
CA TYR A 70 -26.48 -5.96 0.23
C TYR A 70 -26.25 -4.59 0.86
N PRO A 71 -25.54 -4.50 1.99
CA PRO A 71 -25.40 -3.25 2.71
C PRO A 71 -24.53 -2.24 1.95
N ALA A 72 -24.83 -0.95 2.16
CA ALA A 72 -24.00 0.17 1.73
C ALA A 72 -22.63 0.17 2.44
N LEU A 73 -21.56 0.29 1.64
CA LEU A 73 -20.17 0.33 2.11
C LEU A 73 -19.55 1.73 2.03
N ALA A 74 -20.05 2.58 1.13
CA ALA A 74 -19.59 3.97 1.00
C ALA A 74 -19.78 4.75 2.32
N TYR A 75 -18.81 5.61 2.62
CA TYR A 75 -18.81 6.51 3.79
C TYR A 75 -18.83 5.80 5.16
N ARG A 76 -18.54 4.50 5.21
CA ARG A 76 -18.45 3.75 6.48
C ARG A 76 -17.06 3.92 7.08
N ARG A 77 -16.99 4.11 8.41
CA ARG A 77 -15.71 4.29 9.13
C ARG A 77 -14.72 3.16 8.78
N LYS A 78 -13.50 3.54 8.38
CA LYS A 78 -12.41 2.62 8.02
C LYS A 78 -12.21 1.50 9.06
N ALA A 79 -12.17 1.86 10.33
CA ALA A 79 -11.99 0.91 11.44
C ALA A 79 -13.09 -0.16 11.50
N PHE A 80 -14.35 0.22 11.26
CA PHE A 80 -15.48 -0.71 11.25
C PHE A 80 -15.38 -1.69 10.08
N LEU A 81 -15.10 -1.19 8.87
CA LEU A 81 -14.94 -2.04 7.70
C LEU A 81 -13.73 -2.98 7.83
N SER A 82 -12.61 -2.50 8.37
CA SER A 82 -11.41 -3.30 8.61
C SER A 82 -11.68 -4.43 9.61
N HIS A 83 -12.39 -4.11 10.70
CA HIS A 83 -12.82 -5.11 11.67
C HIS A 83 -13.67 -6.20 11.00
N LYS A 84 -14.71 -5.82 10.25
CA LYS A 84 -15.61 -6.77 9.57
C LYS A 84 -14.89 -7.64 8.57
N LEU A 85 -14.03 -7.08 7.72
CA LEU A 85 -13.24 -7.86 6.76
C LEU A 85 -12.30 -8.85 7.46
N LYS A 86 -11.69 -8.45 8.59
CA LYS A 86 -10.86 -9.36 9.40
C LYS A 86 -11.67 -10.47 10.06
N GLU A 87 -12.88 -10.20 10.54
CA GLU A 87 -13.81 -11.23 11.05
C GLU A 87 -14.16 -12.25 9.96
N TYR A 88 -14.54 -11.77 8.78
CA TYR A 88 -14.88 -12.65 7.65
C TYR A 88 -13.67 -13.45 7.15
N ARG A 89 -12.48 -12.85 7.12
CA ARG A 89 -11.22 -13.55 6.82
C ARG A 89 -10.92 -14.64 7.85
N ALA A 90 -11.27 -14.40 9.12
CA ALA A 90 -11.20 -15.39 10.20
C ALA A 90 -12.39 -16.37 10.21
N LYS A 91 -13.20 -16.41 9.14
CA LYS A 91 -14.39 -17.27 8.96
C LYS A 91 -15.48 -17.05 10.03
N LYS A 92 -15.57 -15.84 10.60
CA LYS A 92 -16.59 -15.47 11.59
C LYS A 92 -17.71 -14.68 10.93
N GLY A 93 -18.87 -15.29 10.74
CA GLY A 93 -20.09 -14.64 10.24
C GLY A 93 -21.32 -15.09 11.03
N SER A 94 -22.11 -14.14 11.54
CA SER A 94 -23.28 -14.40 12.39
C SER A 94 -24.58 -14.63 11.62
N THR A 95 -24.65 -14.21 10.36
CA THR A 95 -25.82 -14.35 9.48
C THR A 95 -25.44 -15.00 8.16
N GLN A 96 -26.42 -15.56 7.43
CA GLN A 96 -26.19 -16.16 6.10
C GLN A 96 -25.52 -15.16 5.13
N LEU A 97 -25.96 -13.91 5.13
CA LEU A 97 -25.36 -12.86 4.31
C LEU A 97 -23.91 -12.55 4.72
N SER A 98 -23.60 -12.58 6.02
CA SER A 98 -22.22 -12.37 6.48
C SER A 98 -21.29 -13.55 6.13
N GLN A 99 -21.84 -14.78 6.11
CA GLN A 99 -21.08 -15.97 5.73
C GLN A 99 -20.77 -15.98 4.22
N MET A 100 -21.67 -15.43 3.39
CA MET A 100 -21.42 -15.24 1.96
C MET A 100 -20.18 -14.37 1.68
N MET A 101 -19.83 -13.45 2.59
CA MET A 101 -18.66 -12.58 2.43
C MET A 101 -17.32 -13.24 2.79
N ILE A 102 -17.35 -14.38 3.49
CA ILE A 102 -16.14 -15.12 3.92
C ILE A 102 -15.20 -15.46 2.73
N PRO A 103 -15.64 -16.11 1.64
CA PRO A 103 -14.75 -16.46 0.53
C PRO A 103 -14.06 -15.23 -0.10
N PHE A 104 -14.74 -14.09 -0.15
CA PHE A 104 -14.16 -12.85 -0.65
C PHE A 104 -13.11 -12.27 0.31
N ALA A 105 -13.36 -12.33 1.62
CA ALA A 105 -12.45 -11.80 2.64
C ALA A 105 -11.23 -12.69 2.88
N MET A 106 -11.33 -14.00 2.68
CA MET A 106 -10.21 -14.94 2.85
C MET A 106 -9.03 -14.63 1.92
N GLY A 107 -9.31 -14.13 0.71
CA GLY A 107 -8.29 -13.79 -0.29
C GLY A 107 -7.67 -12.39 -0.13
N LEU A 108 -7.92 -11.69 0.98
CA LEU A 108 -7.42 -10.33 1.21
C LEU A 108 -6.25 -10.30 2.19
N SER A 109 -5.13 -9.74 1.74
CA SER A 109 -4.01 -9.33 2.58
C SER A 109 -4.37 -8.13 3.46
N ASP A 110 -3.60 -7.89 4.54
CA ASP A 110 -3.80 -6.71 5.40
C ASP A 110 -3.68 -5.40 4.63
N ARG A 111 -2.77 -5.35 3.66
CA ARG A 111 -2.59 -4.18 2.80
C ARG A 111 -3.80 -3.93 1.89
N GLU A 112 -4.38 -4.99 1.33
CA GLU A 112 -5.61 -4.88 0.53
C GLU A 112 -6.81 -4.45 1.38
N ILE A 113 -6.94 -4.99 2.60
CA ILE A 113 -7.97 -4.53 3.56
C ILE A 113 -7.78 -3.05 3.86
N ASP A 114 -6.55 -2.61 4.14
CA ASP A 114 -6.28 -1.20 4.44
C ASP A 114 -6.64 -0.28 3.26
N ALA A 115 -6.25 -0.66 2.04
CA ALA A 115 -6.58 0.07 0.83
C ALA A 115 -8.10 0.13 0.56
N LEU A 116 -8.79 -1.01 0.60
CA LEU A 116 -10.24 -1.10 0.40
C LEU A 116 -11.00 -0.24 1.42
N THR A 117 -10.63 -0.35 2.69
CA THR A 117 -11.32 0.37 3.78
C THR A 117 -11.02 1.86 3.76
N THR A 118 -9.85 2.28 3.26
CA THR A 118 -9.53 3.69 2.98
C THR A 118 -10.43 4.22 1.86
N PHE A 119 -10.49 3.52 0.72
CA PHE A 119 -11.36 3.91 -0.40
C PHE A 119 -12.84 4.04 0.00
N LEU A 120 -13.37 3.03 0.71
CA LEU A 120 -14.78 3.01 1.11
C LEU A 120 -15.10 4.04 2.20
N GLY A 121 -14.19 4.27 3.14
CA GLY A 121 -14.38 5.25 4.21
C GLY A 121 -14.30 6.70 3.73
N GLU A 122 -13.44 6.97 2.75
CA GLU A 122 -13.27 8.31 2.18
C GLU A 122 -14.12 8.55 0.94
N TYR A 123 -14.86 7.54 0.47
CA TYR A 123 -15.58 7.48 -0.81
C TYR A 123 -15.91 8.85 -1.44
N ARG A 124 -15.28 9.17 -2.59
CA ARG A 124 -15.33 10.53 -3.18
C ARG A 124 -16.05 10.59 -4.52
N GLU A 125 -16.53 9.47 -5.05
CA GLU A 125 -17.06 9.39 -6.42
C GLU A 125 -18.54 9.82 -6.53
N GLY A 126 -19.22 10.07 -5.40
CA GLY A 126 -20.61 10.54 -5.36
C GLY A 126 -20.80 12.06 -5.37
N LYS A 127 -19.71 12.83 -5.35
CA LYS A 127 -19.71 14.30 -5.46
C LYS A 127 -19.30 14.68 -6.87
N SER A 128 -20.17 14.40 -7.85
CA SER A 128 -20.02 15.00 -9.17
C SER A 128 -20.56 16.42 -9.13
N THR A 129 -19.71 17.35 -9.55
CA THR A 129 -20.16 18.63 -10.13
C THR A 129 -20.89 18.30 -11.43
N TYR A 130 -22.15 17.91 -11.35
CA TYR A 130 -23.01 17.67 -12.50
C TYR A 130 -24.45 18.07 -12.18
N SER A 131 -24.90 19.14 -12.85
CA SER A 131 -26.31 19.55 -12.90
C SER A 131 -27.01 18.64 -13.91
N PRO A 132 -28.04 17.85 -13.52
CA PRO A 132 -28.67 16.93 -14.44
C PRO A 132 -29.45 17.68 -15.52
N ASP A 133 -29.04 17.54 -16.79
CA ASP A 133 -29.98 17.56 -17.89
C ASP A 133 -30.73 16.21 -17.86
N MET A 134 -32.03 16.28 -17.59
CA MET A 134 -32.94 15.15 -17.46
C MET A 134 -33.47 14.66 -18.81
N SER A 135 -32.79 14.91 -19.93
CA SER A 135 -33.34 14.63 -21.26
C SER A 135 -33.23 13.18 -21.74
N ASN A 136 -32.34 12.33 -21.22
CA ASN A 136 -32.13 10.98 -21.79
C ASN A 136 -31.75 9.90 -20.75
N ARG A 137 -32.71 9.47 -19.93
CA ARG A 137 -32.53 8.32 -19.02
C ARG A 137 -33.28 7.09 -19.54
N GLY A 138 -32.61 6.30 -20.38
CA GLY A 138 -33.03 4.96 -20.76
C GLY A 138 -32.77 3.96 -19.62
N ASP A 139 -33.84 3.32 -19.19
CA ASP A 139 -34.00 2.28 -18.19
C ASP A 139 -33.59 0.90 -18.75
N GLY A 140 -32.29 0.72 -18.99
CA GLY A 140 -31.73 -0.57 -19.43
C GLY A 140 -31.75 -1.63 -18.32
N GLY A 141 -32.94 -2.14 -18.00
CA GLY A 141 -33.12 -3.36 -17.21
C GLY A 141 -32.86 -4.61 -18.05
N SER A 142 -32.11 -5.56 -17.50
CA SER A 142 -32.04 -6.94 -17.94
C SER A 142 -31.87 -7.82 -16.73
#